data_AF-A0AAV1TYH4-F1
#
_entry.id   AF-A0AAV1TYH4-F1
#
_cell.length_a   1.000
_cell.length_b   1.000
_cell.length_c   1.000
_cell.angle_alpha   90.00
_cell.angle_beta   90.00
_cell.angle_gamma   90.00
#
_symmetry.space_group_name_H-M   'P 1'
#
loop_
_entity.id
_entity.type
_entity.pdbx_description
1 polymer ?
#
loop_
_entity_poly.entity_id
_entity_poly.type
_entity_poly.pdbx_seq_one_letter_code
_entity_poly.pdbx_strand_id
1 'polypeptide(L)'
;MRAESRRPTPHLGALAHDRNRYKHKAPDFYALGQQYAEFRHYLRNVDDVNCRASLAWDDPFAVRELTKTLLLHDFGLHWEIPINRLCPPLPNRLNYLHWIEDLLRQADWSKFVGQEQDLKTTAVNEEIVSGIDVGTGANCIYALLGATMNKWRFIATEIDAESFACAKENVSRNHLEAFITVKRTHTNRLLAEPLEGEPLGHKFHFVMCNPPFFDNMDEADTNPESSCMGSTNEMVFPGGEVAFIGRMIADSKDLQNRVLWFTSMVGRKASLRKLLALLRETKVRSTRTTEFFQGRTKRWGIAWTFAEDVADTLSVKVLGKRKEAHRKQELRFRLPLKSEEAAHGCTSVAEVHMRIREFVDSADGLQLLTESKGQTNQGTEHEECRDRRRFRLEQHKPNQETPDDGLTQVHCAGRVDVLSLNDNEGGFEVFIAFEEGKRAAFWTIVDMLQAATIRTGRQWRRALRQQQYHQ
;
A
#
# COMPACT_ATOMS: atom_id res chain seq x y z
N MET A 1 -12.97 -35.54 9.13
CA MET A 1 -11.89 -34.63 8.67
C MET A 1 -12.47 -33.24 8.60
N ARG A 2 -11.87 -32.30 9.34
CA ARG A 2 -12.37 -30.94 9.56
C ARG A 2 -12.38 -30.17 8.25
N ALA A 3 -13.51 -29.56 7.92
CA ALA A 3 -13.54 -28.41 7.04
C ALA A 3 -12.77 -27.30 7.75
N GLU A 4 -11.55 -27.02 7.31
CA GLU A 4 -10.84 -25.82 7.73
C GLU A 4 -11.67 -24.60 7.30
N SER A 5 -12.27 -23.93 8.28
CA SER A 5 -12.97 -22.68 8.06
C SER A 5 -11.96 -21.69 7.47
N ARG A 6 -12.15 -21.34 6.19
CA ARG A 6 -11.39 -20.30 5.50
C ARG A 6 -11.34 -19.06 6.40
N ARG A 7 -10.12 -18.64 6.79
CA ARG A 7 -9.91 -17.38 7.50
C ARG A 7 -10.65 -16.26 6.73
N PRO A 8 -11.41 -15.39 7.40
CA PRO A 8 -12.09 -14.31 6.70
C PRO A 8 -11.02 -13.43 6.04
N THR A 9 -11.07 -13.35 4.71
CA THR A 9 -10.23 -12.45 3.92
C THR A 9 -10.33 -11.06 4.55
N PRO A 10 -9.21 -10.40 4.91
CA PRO A 10 -9.26 -9.01 5.34
C PRO A 10 -10.03 -8.22 4.27
N HIS A 11 -10.91 -7.31 4.71
CA HIS A 11 -11.66 -6.40 3.84
C HIS A 11 -10.73 -5.95 2.69
N LEU A 12 -11.07 -6.22 1.43
CA LEU A 12 -10.12 -6.16 0.31
C LEU A 12 -9.33 -4.83 0.20
N GLY A 13 -9.86 -3.76 0.80
CA GLY A 13 -9.25 -2.42 0.88
C GLY A 13 -8.45 -2.10 2.14
N ALA A 14 -8.48 -2.88 3.24
CA ALA A 14 -7.89 -2.48 4.54
C ALA A 14 -6.37 -2.19 4.52
N LEU A 15 -5.67 -2.67 3.49
CA LEU A 15 -4.24 -2.47 3.25
C LEU A 15 -3.97 -1.61 2.00
N ALA A 16 -5.01 -1.09 1.36
CA ALA A 16 -4.87 -0.09 0.30
C ALA A 16 -4.33 1.22 0.89
N HIS A 17 -3.79 2.07 0.01
CA HIS A 17 -3.29 3.38 0.37
C HIS A 17 -4.37 4.21 1.10
N ASP A 18 -4.02 4.98 2.13
CA ASP A 18 -4.97 5.70 2.99
C ASP A 18 -5.92 6.63 2.22
N ARG A 19 -5.39 7.34 1.22
CA ARG A 19 -6.15 8.21 0.31
C ARG A 19 -6.90 7.48 -0.82
N ASN A 20 -6.79 6.16 -0.92
CA ASN A 20 -7.52 5.40 -1.94
C ASN A 20 -9.01 5.39 -1.61
N ARG A 21 -9.83 5.96 -2.51
CA ARG A 21 -11.29 6.08 -2.30
C ARG A 21 -12.00 4.74 -2.03
N TYR A 22 -11.45 3.63 -2.53
CA TYR A 22 -12.02 2.29 -2.34
C TYR A 22 -11.55 1.59 -1.06
N LYS A 23 -10.68 2.22 -0.25
CA LYS A 23 -10.14 1.64 0.98
C LYS A 23 -11.25 1.32 1.99
N HIS A 24 -12.10 2.29 2.25
CA HIS A 24 -13.16 2.23 3.26
C HIS A 24 -14.56 2.08 2.65
N LYS A 25 -14.71 2.41 1.36
CA LYS A 25 -15.98 2.36 0.62
C LYS A 25 -15.81 1.49 -0.61
N ALA A 26 -16.12 0.20 -0.49
CA ALA A 26 -16.15 -0.69 -1.65
C ALA A 26 -17.24 -0.22 -2.64
N PRO A 27 -17.07 -0.47 -3.96
CA PRO A 27 -18.12 -0.20 -4.93
C PRO A 27 -19.44 -0.88 -4.57
N ASP A 28 -20.53 -0.13 -4.58
CA ASP A 28 -21.87 -0.67 -4.41
C ASP A 28 -22.37 -1.16 -5.78
N PHE A 29 -22.20 -2.46 -6.03
CA PHE A 29 -22.57 -3.04 -7.32
C PHE A 29 -24.07 -2.96 -7.61
N TYR A 30 -24.92 -3.02 -6.58
CA TYR A 30 -26.36 -2.90 -6.78
C TYR A 30 -26.70 -1.48 -7.25
N ALA A 31 -26.21 -0.46 -6.53
CA ALA A 31 -26.44 0.94 -6.89
C ALA A 31 -25.88 1.27 -8.29
N LEU A 32 -24.68 0.78 -8.61
CA LEU A 32 -24.10 0.94 -9.94
C LEU A 32 -24.94 0.26 -11.03
N GLY A 33 -25.45 -0.95 -10.78
CA GLY A 33 -26.34 -1.66 -11.72
C GLY A 33 -27.70 -0.99 -11.94
N GLN A 34 -28.15 -0.15 -11.01
CA GLN A 34 -29.35 0.67 -11.22
C GLN A 34 -29.09 1.89 -12.09
N GLN A 35 -27.86 2.43 -12.08
CA GLN A 35 -27.48 3.61 -12.86
C GLN A 35 -26.97 3.26 -14.25
N TYR A 36 -26.27 2.15 -14.40
CA TYR A 36 -25.59 1.76 -15.63
C TYR A 36 -26.14 0.44 -16.15
N ALA A 37 -27.01 0.54 -17.17
CA ALA A 37 -27.68 -0.63 -17.75
C ALA A 37 -26.68 -1.66 -18.30
N GLU A 38 -25.60 -1.23 -18.97
CA GLU A 38 -24.54 -2.12 -19.47
C GLU A 38 -23.91 -2.93 -18.31
N PHE A 39 -23.54 -2.27 -17.21
CA PHE A 39 -22.98 -2.92 -16.03
C PHE A 39 -23.94 -3.91 -15.37
N ARG A 40 -25.25 -3.63 -15.38
CA ARG A 40 -26.28 -4.51 -14.79
C ARG A 40 -26.24 -5.94 -15.36
N HIS A 41 -25.89 -6.10 -16.63
CA HIS A 41 -25.81 -7.41 -17.29
C HIS A 41 -24.77 -8.35 -16.66
N TYR A 42 -23.77 -7.78 -15.99
CA TYR A 42 -22.67 -8.52 -15.37
C TYR A 42 -22.90 -8.78 -13.86
N LEU A 43 -24.07 -8.43 -13.34
CA LEU A 43 -24.44 -8.67 -11.94
C LEU A 43 -25.10 -10.03 -11.74
N ARG A 44 -24.74 -10.68 -10.64
CA ARG A 44 -25.28 -11.95 -10.14
C ARG A 44 -25.87 -11.75 -8.75
N ASN A 45 -26.78 -12.65 -8.35
CA ASN A 45 -27.42 -12.63 -7.03
C ASN A 45 -28.01 -11.25 -6.70
N VAL A 46 -28.73 -10.65 -7.64
CA VAL A 46 -29.40 -9.36 -7.45
C VAL A 46 -30.57 -9.57 -6.49
N ASP A 47 -30.55 -8.84 -5.38
CA ASP A 47 -31.56 -8.83 -4.32
C ASP A 47 -32.05 -7.38 -4.17
N ASP A 48 -33.19 -7.09 -4.81
CA ASP A 48 -33.77 -5.75 -4.80
C ASP A 48 -34.31 -5.34 -3.42
N VAL A 49 -34.69 -6.32 -2.58
CA VAL A 49 -35.22 -6.07 -1.23
C VAL A 49 -34.12 -5.55 -0.32
N ASN A 50 -32.95 -6.19 -0.35
CA ASN A 50 -31.81 -5.78 0.48
C ASN A 50 -30.84 -4.85 -0.24
N CYS A 51 -31.11 -4.48 -1.49
CA CYS A 51 -30.23 -3.66 -2.34
C CYS A 51 -28.82 -4.23 -2.47
N ARG A 52 -28.71 -5.52 -2.81
CA ARG A 52 -27.43 -6.24 -2.93
C ARG A 52 -27.25 -6.87 -4.29
N ALA A 53 -26.01 -6.88 -4.76
CA ALA A 53 -25.61 -7.59 -5.96
C ALA A 53 -24.15 -8.04 -5.83
N SER A 54 -23.76 -9.02 -6.64
CA SER A 54 -22.38 -9.50 -6.77
C SER A 54 -21.94 -9.40 -8.24
N LEU A 55 -20.66 -9.15 -8.50
CA LEU A 55 -20.13 -9.18 -9.86
C LEU A 55 -19.88 -10.63 -10.31
N ALA A 56 -20.07 -10.91 -11.60
CA ALA A 56 -19.60 -12.13 -12.26
C ALA A 56 -18.05 -12.14 -12.39
N TRP A 57 -17.33 -12.41 -11.29
CA TRP A 57 -15.85 -12.34 -11.25
C TRP A 57 -15.11 -13.33 -12.17
N ASP A 58 -15.79 -14.40 -12.58
CA ASP A 58 -15.37 -15.42 -13.52
C ASP A 58 -15.55 -15.00 -14.99
N ASP A 59 -16.29 -13.92 -15.25
CA ASP A 59 -16.45 -13.34 -16.57
C ASP A 59 -15.39 -12.24 -16.79
N PRO A 60 -14.44 -12.40 -17.74
CA PRO A 60 -13.43 -11.38 -18.02
C PRO A 60 -14.03 -10.05 -18.51
N PHE A 61 -15.21 -10.07 -19.15
CA PHE A 61 -15.90 -8.85 -19.60
C PHE A 61 -16.51 -8.09 -18.42
N ALA A 62 -16.93 -8.78 -17.35
CA ALA A 62 -17.50 -8.15 -16.17
C ALA A 62 -16.48 -7.26 -15.43
N VAL A 63 -15.23 -7.70 -15.30
CA VAL A 63 -14.16 -6.92 -14.64
C VAL A 63 -13.80 -5.67 -15.46
N ARG A 64 -13.87 -5.79 -16.78
CA ARG A 64 -13.67 -4.69 -17.70
C ARG A 64 -14.80 -3.68 -17.64
N GLU A 65 -16.05 -4.14 -17.66
CA GLU A 65 -17.21 -3.27 -17.53
C GLU A 65 -17.25 -2.60 -16.15
N LEU A 66 -16.84 -3.30 -15.09
CA LEU A 66 -16.63 -2.69 -13.77
C LEU A 66 -15.62 -1.54 -13.86
N THR A 67 -14.48 -1.75 -14.51
CA THR A 67 -13.43 -0.72 -14.63
C THR A 67 -13.92 0.50 -15.39
N LYS A 68 -14.60 0.29 -16.53
CA LYS A 68 -15.25 1.36 -17.33
C LYS A 68 -16.28 2.13 -16.50
N THR A 69 -17.16 1.41 -15.81
CA THR A 69 -18.22 1.99 -14.97
C THR A 69 -17.64 2.82 -13.82
N LEU A 70 -16.61 2.32 -13.15
CA LEU A 70 -15.96 3.05 -12.06
C LEU A 70 -15.23 4.30 -12.58
N LEU A 71 -14.54 4.22 -13.72
CA LEU A 71 -13.89 5.40 -14.31
C LEU A 71 -14.90 6.50 -14.65
N LEU A 72 -16.03 6.12 -15.24
CA LEU A 72 -17.10 7.06 -15.54
C LEU A 72 -17.75 7.63 -14.27
N HIS A 73 -18.20 6.75 -13.36
CA HIS A 73 -18.96 7.15 -12.18
C HIS A 73 -18.14 7.98 -11.18
N ASP A 74 -16.89 7.57 -10.92
CA ASP A 74 -16.07 8.14 -9.86
C ASP A 74 -15.16 9.27 -10.35
N PHE A 75 -14.82 9.31 -11.64
CA PHE A 75 -13.83 10.23 -12.21
C PHE A 75 -14.32 10.99 -13.44
N GLY A 76 -15.52 10.69 -13.96
CA GLY A 76 -16.04 11.31 -15.18
C GLY A 76 -15.29 10.90 -16.45
N LEU A 77 -14.50 9.82 -16.40
CA LEU A 77 -13.65 9.38 -17.50
C LEU A 77 -14.39 8.39 -18.41
N HIS A 78 -14.57 8.77 -19.67
CA HIS A 78 -15.05 7.89 -20.72
C HIS A 78 -13.88 7.04 -21.21
N TRP A 79 -13.96 5.72 -21.03
CA TRP A 79 -12.81 4.84 -21.21
C TRP A 79 -13.17 3.56 -21.95
N GLU A 80 -12.33 3.17 -22.91
CA GLU A 80 -12.54 1.99 -23.74
C GLU A 80 -11.21 1.40 -24.21
N ILE A 81 -11.11 0.07 -24.32
CA ILE A 81 -9.90 -0.62 -24.79
C ILE A 81 -10.24 -1.79 -25.73
N PRO A 82 -9.32 -2.34 -26.52
CA PRO A 82 -9.56 -3.60 -27.23
C PRO A 82 -9.73 -4.78 -26.26
N ILE A 83 -10.45 -5.84 -26.65
CA ILE A 83 -10.71 -7.02 -25.80
C ILE A 83 -9.42 -7.80 -25.52
N ASN A 84 -8.47 -7.77 -26.46
CA ASN A 84 -7.15 -8.41 -26.39
C ASN A 84 -6.09 -7.51 -25.70
N ARG A 85 -6.50 -6.65 -24.76
CA ARG A 85 -5.61 -5.75 -24.02
C ARG A 85 -5.87 -5.83 -22.52
N LEU A 86 -4.80 -5.63 -21.75
CA LEU A 86 -4.84 -5.80 -20.30
C LEU A 86 -5.79 -4.79 -19.66
N CYS A 87 -6.86 -5.29 -19.04
CA CYS A 87 -7.77 -4.48 -18.24
C CYS A 87 -7.16 -4.17 -16.86
N PRO A 88 -6.91 -2.91 -16.49
CA PRO A 88 -6.26 -2.57 -15.24
C PRO A 88 -7.26 -2.64 -14.07
N PRO A 89 -6.94 -3.34 -12.97
CA PRO A 89 -7.78 -3.28 -11.79
C PRO A 89 -7.59 -1.92 -11.08
N LEU A 90 -8.59 -1.06 -11.18
CA LEU A 90 -8.53 0.37 -10.82
C LEU A 90 -7.99 0.66 -9.40
N PRO A 91 -8.40 -0.03 -8.32
CA PRO A 91 -7.89 0.25 -6.99
C PRO A 91 -6.36 0.14 -6.85
N ASN A 92 -5.72 -0.81 -7.54
CA ASN A 92 -4.26 -0.93 -7.48
C ASN A 92 -3.54 0.17 -8.28
N ARG A 93 -4.20 0.73 -9.31
CA ARG A 93 -3.65 1.87 -10.07
C ARG A 93 -3.63 3.14 -9.21
N LEU A 94 -4.71 3.37 -8.46
CA LEU A 94 -4.79 4.47 -7.48
C LEU A 94 -3.76 4.35 -6.36
N ASN A 95 -3.49 3.13 -5.86
CA ASN A 95 -2.44 2.93 -4.85
C ASN A 95 -1.06 3.44 -5.34
N TYR A 96 -0.74 3.24 -6.62
CA TYR A 96 0.53 3.70 -7.17
C TYR A 96 0.54 5.22 -7.32
N LEU A 97 -0.52 5.82 -7.89
CA LEU A 97 -0.63 7.29 -8.02
C LEU A 97 -0.52 8.00 -6.67
N HIS A 98 -1.22 7.52 -5.65
CA HIS A 98 -1.10 8.11 -4.31
C HIS A 98 0.30 7.94 -3.71
N TRP A 99 1.00 6.84 -4.01
CA TRP A 99 2.39 6.72 -3.60
C TRP A 99 3.32 7.70 -4.32
N ILE A 100 3.06 8.01 -5.59
CA ILE A 100 3.76 9.10 -6.30
C ILE A 100 3.51 10.44 -5.58
N GLU A 101 2.27 10.76 -5.20
CA GLU A 101 1.98 11.97 -4.41
C GLU A 101 2.81 12.02 -3.11
N ASP A 102 2.97 10.90 -2.41
CA ASP A 102 3.80 10.83 -1.19
C ASP A 102 5.28 11.02 -1.47
N LEU A 103 5.78 10.50 -2.59
CA LEU A 103 7.17 10.70 -3.01
C LEU A 103 7.44 12.17 -3.37
N LEU A 104 6.49 12.82 -4.05
CA LEU A 104 6.58 14.24 -4.37
C LEU A 104 6.58 15.12 -3.12
N ARG A 105 5.81 14.76 -2.07
CA ARG A 105 5.84 15.46 -0.77
C ARG A 105 7.16 15.28 0.00
N GLN A 106 7.97 14.29 -0.35
CA GLN A 106 9.28 14.05 0.28
C GLN A 106 10.42 14.84 -0.36
N ALA A 107 10.13 15.65 -1.38
CA ALA A 107 11.12 16.43 -2.10
C ALA A 107 10.66 17.88 -2.19
N ASP A 108 11.60 18.82 -2.06
CA ASP A 108 11.35 20.21 -2.41
C ASP A 108 11.48 20.37 -3.93
N TRP A 109 10.46 19.91 -4.65
CA TRP A 109 10.51 19.85 -6.10
C TRP A 109 10.47 21.23 -6.75
N SER A 110 10.01 22.27 -6.04
CA SER A 110 10.09 23.67 -6.49
C SER A 110 11.55 24.12 -6.68
N LYS A 111 12.43 23.74 -5.75
CA LYS A 111 13.89 23.94 -5.91
C LYS A 111 14.46 23.05 -6.99
N PHE A 112 13.98 21.81 -7.11
CA PHE A 112 14.48 20.87 -8.10
C PHE A 112 14.23 21.36 -9.53
N VAL A 113 13.02 21.81 -9.85
CA VAL A 113 12.68 22.33 -11.19
C VAL A 113 13.38 23.66 -11.43
N GLY A 114 13.60 24.44 -10.37
CA GLY A 114 14.32 25.70 -10.39
C GLY A 114 13.37 26.86 -10.68
N GLN A 115 13.47 27.90 -9.86
CA GLN A 115 12.90 29.21 -10.18
C GLN A 115 13.67 29.81 -11.37
N GLU A 116 13.44 29.33 -12.59
CA GLU A 116 13.57 30.22 -13.75
C GLU A 116 12.38 31.20 -13.70
N GLN A 117 12.40 32.10 -12.72
CA GLN A 117 11.71 33.37 -12.84
C GLN A 117 12.43 34.12 -13.94
N ASP A 118 11.95 33.96 -15.17
CA ASP A 118 12.07 35.01 -16.15
C ASP A 118 11.38 36.24 -15.53
N LEU A 119 12.18 37.22 -15.10
CA LEU A 119 11.78 38.46 -14.40
C LEU A 119 10.84 39.37 -15.23
N LYS A 120 10.21 38.84 -16.28
CA LYS A 120 9.40 39.58 -17.26
C LYS A 120 7.94 39.16 -17.36
N THR A 121 7.49 38.16 -16.61
CA THR A 121 6.06 37.79 -16.59
C THR A 121 5.53 37.75 -15.17
N THR A 122 4.68 38.72 -14.82
CA THR A 122 3.89 38.80 -13.59
C THR A 122 2.77 37.76 -13.50
N ALA A 123 2.79 36.73 -14.34
CA ALA A 123 1.90 35.60 -14.21
C ALA A 123 2.56 34.60 -13.26
N VAL A 124 1.90 34.33 -12.13
CA VAL A 124 2.22 33.19 -11.28
C VAL A 124 1.98 31.95 -12.14
N ASN A 125 3.02 31.46 -12.82
CA ASN A 125 2.95 30.16 -13.48
C ASN A 125 2.76 29.15 -12.35
N GLU A 126 1.54 28.63 -12.18
CA GLU A 126 1.30 27.47 -11.33
C GLU A 126 2.27 26.38 -11.80
N GLU A 127 3.20 25.97 -10.93
CA GLU A 127 4.14 24.93 -11.30
C GLU A 127 3.36 23.61 -11.49
N ILE A 128 3.24 23.18 -12.75
CA ILE A 128 2.49 21.97 -13.10
C ILE A 128 3.42 20.76 -12.98
N VAL A 129 3.04 19.82 -12.11
CA VAL A 129 3.72 18.53 -11.98
C VAL A 129 3.68 17.78 -13.32
N SER A 130 4.84 17.38 -13.80
CA SER A 130 5.05 16.65 -15.05
C SER A 130 5.66 15.26 -14.80
N GLY A 131 5.13 14.25 -15.48
CA GLY A 131 5.57 12.87 -15.34
C GLY A 131 5.69 12.12 -16.67
N ILE A 132 6.35 10.96 -16.63
CA ILE A 132 6.49 10.05 -17.76
C ILE A 132 5.87 8.70 -17.39
N ASP A 133 4.93 8.22 -18.19
CA ASP A 133 4.33 6.89 -18.05
C ASP A 133 4.92 5.93 -19.10
N VAL A 134 5.70 4.96 -18.64
CA VAL A 134 6.43 4.01 -19.49
C VAL A 134 5.59 2.76 -19.74
N GLY A 135 5.22 2.53 -20.99
CA GLY A 135 4.30 1.44 -21.34
C GLY A 135 2.89 1.72 -20.82
N THR A 136 2.29 2.81 -21.29
CA THR A 136 0.98 3.29 -20.83
C THR A 136 -0.16 2.32 -21.16
N GLY A 137 0.07 1.39 -22.11
CA GLY A 137 -0.91 0.42 -22.59
C GLY A 137 -2.05 1.09 -23.35
N ALA A 138 -2.93 0.28 -23.95
CA ALA A 138 -4.15 0.79 -24.60
C ALA A 138 -5.02 1.62 -23.64
N ASN A 139 -4.94 1.30 -22.35
CA ASN A 139 -5.77 1.90 -21.31
C ASN A 139 -5.36 3.31 -20.89
N CYS A 140 -4.09 3.71 -21.03
CA CYS A 140 -3.56 5.00 -20.59
C CYS A 140 -3.93 5.39 -19.14
N ILE A 141 -4.14 4.41 -18.26
CA ILE A 141 -4.90 4.59 -17.02
C ILE A 141 -4.21 5.55 -16.04
N TYR A 142 -2.88 5.52 -15.98
CA TYR A 142 -2.14 6.35 -15.04
C TYR A 142 -2.15 7.82 -15.44
N ALA A 143 -1.93 8.11 -16.73
CA ALA A 143 -1.96 9.47 -17.24
C ALA A 143 -3.36 10.08 -17.14
N LEU A 144 -4.42 9.33 -17.52
CA LEU A 144 -5.80 9.78 -17.41
C LEU A 144 -6.20 10.12 -15.97
N LEU A 145 -5.90 9.24 -15.02
CA LEU A 145 -6.21 9.46 -13.62
C LEU A 145 -5.39 10.61 -13.03
N GLY A 146 -4.08 10.66 -13.27
CA GLY A 146 -3.22 11.72 -12.76
C GLY A 146 -3.58 13.10 -13.31
N ALA A 147 -3.91 13.20 -14.60
CA ALA A 147 -4.41 14.44 -15.20
C ALA A 147 -5.77 14.85 -14.61
N THR A 148 -6.67 13.90 -14.39
CA THR A 148 -8.02 14.17 -13.87
C THR A 148 -7.98 14.60 -12.40
N MET A 149 -7.27 13.85 -11.57
CA MET A 149 -7.24 14.01 -10.11
C MET A 149 -6.30 15.13 -9.66
N ASN A 150 -5.14 15.27 -10.32
CA ASN A 150 -4.06 16.12 -9.84
C ASN A 150 -3.59 17.17 -10.86
N LYS A 151 -4.23 17.25 -12.05
CA LYS A 151 -3.85 18.14 -13.16
C LYS A 151 -2.39 17.95 -13.62
N TRP A 152 -1.86 16.74 -13.43
CA TRP A 152 -0.51 16.41 -13.85
C TRP A 152 -0.40 16.36 -15.37
N ARG A 153 0.76 16.80 -15.87
CA ARG A 153 1.15 16.63 -17.26
C ARG A 153 1.88 15.31 -17.45
N PHE A 154 1.63 14.64 -18.57
CA PHE A 154 2.22 13.34 -18.88
C PHE A 154 2.80 13.30 -20.29
N ILE A 155 3.99 12.70 -20.39
CA ILE A 155 4.42 11.99 -21.60
C ILE A 155 4.11 10.52 -21.38
N ALA A 156 3.10 10.00 -22.09
CA ALA A 156 2.69 8.60 -22.02
C ALA A 156 3.26 7.84 -23.21
N THR A 157 4.03 6.78 -22.97
CA THR A 157 4.80 6.10 -24.02
C THR A 157 4.25 4.71 -24.29
N GLU A 158 4.26 4.29 -25.55
CA GLU A 158 3.82 2.95 -25.95
C GLU A 158 4.56 2.46 -27.19
N ILE A 159 4.97 1.20 -27.18
CA ILE A 159 5.69 0.57 -28.30
C ILE A 159 4.71 -0.12 -29.26
N ASP A 160 3.61 -0.68 -28.73
CA ASP A 160 2.59 -1.35 -29.53
C ASP A 160 1.71 -0.35 -30.29
N ALA A 161 1.55 -0.58 -31.59
CA ALA A 161 0.87 0.38 -32.49
C ALA A 161 -0.61 0.55 -32.16
N GLU A 162 -1.30 -0.55 -31.86
CA GLU A 162 -2.72 -0.56 -31.53
C GLU A 162 -2.98 0.03 -30.14
N SER A 163 -2.16 -0.33 -29.14
CA SER A 163 -2.20 0.28 -27.82
C SER A 163 -1.93 1.77 -27.87
N PHE A 164 -0.96 2.22 -28.66
CA PHE A 164 -0.69 3.65 -28.89
C PHE A 164 -1.92 4.38 -29.45
N ALA A 165 -2.55 3.83 -30.49
CA ALA A 165 -3.73 4.44 -31.12
C ALA A 165 -4.90 4.51 -30.12
N CYS A 166 -5.14 3.43 -29.37
CA CYS A 166 -6.20 3.38 -28.37
C CYS A 166 -5.95 4.33 -27.19
N ALA A 167 -4.71 4.42 -26.70
CA ALA A 167 -4.35 5.36 -25.64
C ALA A 167 -4.62 6.80 -26.08
N LYS A 168 -4.24 7.15 -27.32
CA LYS A 168 -4.48 8.48 -27.90
C LYS A 168 -5.98 8.80 -28.01
N GLU A 169 -6.79 7.82 -28.43
CA GLU A 169 -8.25 7.94 -28.49
C GLU A 169 -8.87 8.14 -27.10
N ASN A 170 -8.43 7.38 -26.09
CA ASN A 170 -8.88 7.55 -24.72
C ASN A 170 -8.54 8.95 -24.15
N VAL A 171 -7.36 9.49 -24.48
CA VAL A 171 -7.01 10.87 -24.11
C VAL A 171 -7.95 11.87 -24.81
N SER A 172 -8.18 11.70 -26.10
CA SER A 172 -8.99 12.66 -26.88
C SER A 172 -10.45 12.68 -26.46
N ARG A 173 -11.03 11.50 -26.21
CA ARG A 173 -12.41 11.34 -25.74
C ARG A 173 -12.70 12.07 -24.41
N ASN A 174 -11.67 12.30 -23.60
CA ASN A 174 -11.77 13.00 -22.32
C ASN A 174 -11.27 14.45 -22.38
N HIS A 175 -10.88 14.95 -23.57
CA HIS A 175 -10.36 16.30 -23.77
C HIS A 175 -9.12 16.61 -22.91
N LEU A 176 -8.22 15.63 -22.75
CA LEU A 176 -7.04 15.72 -21.88
C LEU A 176 -5.73 15.95 -22.66
N GLU A 177 -5.79 16.30 -23.94
CA GLU A 177 -4.60 16.50 -24.80
C GLU A 177 -3.67 17.62 -24.28
N ALA A 178 -4.22 18.62 -23.59
CA ALA A 178 -3.43 19.69 -22.97
C ALA A 178 -2.56 19.22 -21.78
N PHE A 179 -2.92 18.07 -21.21
CA PHE A 179 -2.22 17.45 -20.09
C PHE A 179 -1.43 16.21 -20.51
N ILE A 180 -1.90 15.44 -21.50
CA ILE A 180 -1.32 14.14 -21.84
C ILE A 180 -0.88 14.12 -23.30
N THR A 181 0.42 13.93 -23.51
CA THR A 181 1.00 13.65 -24.83
C THR A 181 1.34 12.17 -24.93
N VAL A 182 0.65 11.44 -25.81
CA VAL A 182 0.97 10.04 -26.10
C VAL A 182 2.04 9.97 -27.20
N LYS A 183 3.20 9.35 -26.91
CA LYS A 183 4.31 9.16 -27.85
C LYS A 183 4.50 7.69 -28.15
N ARG A 184 4.65 7.37 -29.44
CA ARG A 184 5.02 6.03 -29.88
C ARG A 184 6.53 5.87 -29.79
N THR A 185 6.99 4.75 -29.23
CA THR A 185 8.40 4.37 -29.21
C THR A 185 8.66 3.19 -30.13
N HIS A 186 9.91 3.04 -30.53
CA HIS A 186 10.35 2.05 -31.52
C HIS A 186 11.56 1.25 -31.05
N THR A 187 12.25 1.72 -30.01
CA THR A 187 13.46 1.08 -29.50
C THR A 187 13.30 0.67 -28.04
N ASN A 188 14.31 -0.04 -27.52
CA ASN A 188 14.40 -0.41 -26.11
C ASN A 188 15.03 0.71 -25.24
N ARG A 189 15.17 1.94 -25.76
CA ARG A 189 15.59 3.14 -24.99
C ARG A 189 14.37 3.75 -24.32
N LEU A 190 13.97 3.14 -23.21
CA LEU A 190 12.67 3.37 -22.56
C LEU A 190 12.46 4.83 -22.13
N LEU A 191 13.51 5.55 -21.73
CA LEU A 191 13.40 6.93 -21.26
C LEU A 191 14.06 7.95 -22.17
N ALA A 192 15.13 7.58 -22.89
CA ALA A 192 15.86 8.53 -23.72
C ALA A 192 15.09 8.89 -25.01
N GLU A 193 14.56 7.89 -25.74
CA GLU A 193 13.86 8.10 -27.01
C GLU A 193 12.62 9.03 -26.87
N PRO A 194 11.73 8.86 -25.86
CA PRO A 194 10.60 9.77 -25.67
C PRO A 194 10.97 11.24 -25.41
N LEU A 195 12.22 11.50 -25.02
CA LEU A 195 12.73 12.80 -24.60
C LEU A 195 13.64 13.48 -25.63
N GLU A 196 13.89 12.88 -26.81
CA GLU A 196 14.79 13.41 -27.84
C GLU A 196 14.35 14.79 -28.39
N GLY A 197 13.05 15.12 -28.30
CA GLY A 197 12.51 16.43 -28.69
C GLY A 197 12.16 17.36 -27.53
N GLU A 198 12.34 16.90 -26.29
CA GLU A 198 12.05 17.72 -25.10
C GLU A 198 13.25 18.64 -24.79
N PRO A 199 13.03 19.91 -24.40
CA PRO A 199 14.13 20.81 -24.02
C PRO A 199 15.03 20.16 -22.96
N LEU A 200 16.35 20.29 -23.12
CA LEU A 200 17.31 19.70 -22.18
C LEU A 200 17.15 20.23 -20.75
N GLY A 201 16.71 21.49 -20.61
CA GLY A 201 16.38 22.10 -19.32
C GLY A 201 15.04 21.67 -18.73
N HIS A 202 14.16 21.03 -19.51
CA HIS A 202 12.87 20.57 -19.00
C HIS A 202 13.08 19.39 -18.06
N LYS A 203 12.76 19.63 -16.78
CA LYS A 203 12.80 18.65 -15.70
C LYS A 203 11.43 18.01 -15.49
N PHE A 204 11.45 16.73 -15.15
CA PHE A 204 10.27 15.94 -14.83
C PHE A 204 10.26 15.58 -13.34
N HIS A 205 9.07 15.51 -12.78
CA HIS A 205 8.88 15.24 -11.36
C HIS A 205 8.92 13.74 -11.08
N PHE A 206 8.44 12.92 -12.01
CA PHE A 206 8.51 11.48 -11.88
C PHE A 206 8.50 10.72 -13.21
N VAL A 207 9.02 9.50 -13.15
CA VAL A 207 8.77 8.42 -14.12
C VAL A 207 8.00 7.34 -13.39
N MET A 208 6.99 6.76 -14.02
CA MET A 208 6.27 5.60 -13.53
C MET A 208 6.19 4.50 -14.60
N CYS A 209 6.10 3.26 -14.14
CA CYS A 209 6.08 2.09 -15.01
C CYS A 209 5.34 0.94 -14.33
N ASN A 210 4.48 0.26 -15.08
CA ASN A 210 3.97 -1.07 -14.73
C ASN A 210 4.51 -2.08 -15.75
N PRO A 211 5.69 -2.68 -15.50
CA PRO A 211 6.43 -3.40 -16.53
C PRO A 211 5.77 -4.73 -16.91
N PRO A 212 6.13 -5.31 -18.07
CA PRO A 212 5.82 -6.69 -18.39
C PRO A 212 6.42 -7.60 -17.32
N PHE A 213 5.60 -8.47 -16.73
CA PHE A 213 6.01 -9.21 -15.53
C PHE A 213 6.76 -10.51 -15.83
N PHE A 214 6.49 -11.13 -16.96
CA PHE A 214 6.88 -12.50 -17.26
C PHE A 214 8.10 -12.57 -18.18
N ASP A 215 8.86 -13.65 -18.04
CA ASP A 215 10.03 -13.90 -18.89
C ASP A 215 9.62 -14.48 -20.26
N ASN A 216 8.49 -15.20 -20.31
CA ASN A 216 7.87 -15.81 -21.48
C ASN A 216 6.36 -16.04 -21.26
N MET A 217 5.62 -16.40 -22.32
CA MET A 217 4.17 -16.64 -22.22
C MET A 217 3.83 -17.90 -21.42
N ASP A 218 4.71 -18.92 -21.41
CA ASP A 218 4.48 -20.14 -20.63
C ASP A 218 4.35 -19.84 -19.13
N GLU A 219 5.12 -18.87 -18.62
CA GLU A 219 5.00 -18.41 -17.23
C GLU A 219 3.67 -17.68 -16.97
N ALA A 220 3.18 -16.93 -17.95
CA ALA A 220 1.95 -16.15 -17.84
C ALA A 220 0.69 -17.04 -17.76
N ASP A 221 0.70 -18.18 -18.44
CA ASP A 221 -0.42 -19.13 -18.49
C ASP A 221 -0.54 -20.03 -17.24
N THR A 222 0.43 -19.97 -16.31
CA THR A 222 0.42 -20.82 -15.10
C THR A 222 -0.59 -20.41 -14.02
N ASN A 223 -1.26 -19.26 -14.15
CA ASN A 223 -2.23 -18.78 -13.15
C ASN A 223 -3.68 -18.75 -13.68
N PRO A 224 -4.42 -19.88 -13.59
CA PRO A 224 -5.77 -20.02 -14.15
C PRO A 224 -6.84 -19.14 -13.50
N GLU A 225 -6.58 -18.53 -12.32
CA GLU A 225 -7.53 -17.60 -11.67
C GLU A 225 -7.39 -16.14 -12.15
N SER A 226 -6.39 -15.82 -12.99
CA SER A 226 -6.29 -14.53 -13.66
C SER A 226 -6.46 -14.75 -15.16
N SER A 227 -7.61 -14.37 -15.71
CA SER A 227 -7.81 -14.24 -17.15
C SER A 227 -6.84 -13.19 -17.68
N CYS A 228 -5.65 -13.63 -18.11
CA CYS A 228 -4.57 -12.76 -18.53
C CYS A 228 -4.79 -12.35 -19.99
N MET A 229 -5.74 -11.45 -20.23
CA MET A 229 -6.06 -10.94 -21.56
C MET A 229 -5.14 -9.76 -21.95
N GLY A 230 -3.83 -9.90 -21.81
CA GLY A 230 -2.86 -8.89 -22.24
C GLY A 230 -2.23 -9.25 -23.59
N SER A 231 -1.73 -8.25 -24.30
CA SER A 231 -0.87 -8.53 -25.46
C SER A 231 0.50 -9.08 -25.00
N THR A 232 1.20 -9.80 -25.89
CA THR A 232 2.53 -10.36 -25.59
C THR A 232 3.50 -9.29 -25.06
N ASN A 233 3.47 -8.08 -25.64
CA ASN A 233 4.35 -6.98 -25.23
C ASN A 233 3.99 -6.36 -23.87
N GLU A 234 2.73 -6.47 -23.44
CA GLU A 234 2.30 -6.02 -22.10
C GLU A 234 2.64 -7.05 -21.00
N MET A 235 2.85 -8.30 -21.38
CA MET A 235 2.99 -9.41 -20.45
C MET A 235 4.42 -9.91 -20.32
N VAL A 236 5.16 -9.95 -21.44
CA VAL A 236 6.45 -10.61 -21.55
C VAL A 236 7.55 -9.63 -21.93
N PHE A 237 8.69 -9.78 -21.29
CA PHE A 237 9.94 -9.14 -21.70
C PHE A 237 11.10 -10.14 -21.57
N PRO A 238 12.08 -10.16 -22.50
CA PRO A 238 13.26 -11.01 -22.34
C PRO A 238 14.02 -10.69 -21.03
N GLY A 239 14.03 -11.64 -20.09
CA GLY A 239 14.56 -11.46 -18.72
C GLY A 239 13.59 -10.79 -17.73
N GLY A 240 12.32 -10.67 -18.13
CA GLY A 240 11.17 -10.22 -17.35
C GLY A 240 11.29 -8.82 -16.77
N GLU A 241 10.53 -8.59 -15.71
CA GLU A 241 10.49 -7.31 -15.00
C GLU A 241 11.88 -6.86 -14.49
N VAL A 242 12.79 -7.80 -14.19
CA VAL A 242 14.14 -7.45 -13.70
C VAL A 242 14.97 -6.84 -14.82
N ALA A 243 14.96 -7.42 -16.02
CA ALA A 243 15.67 -6.88 -17.16
C ALA A 243 15.04 -5.55 -17.63
N PHE A 244 13.70 -5.47 -17.64
CA PHE A 244 13.00 -4.25 -18.03
C PHE A 244 13.33 -3.08 -17.10
N ILE A 245 13.15 -3.25 -15.79
CA ILE A 245 13.48 -2.20 -14.81
C ILE A 245 14.99 -1.97 -14.77
N GLY A 246 15.81 -3.00 -15.01
CA GLY A 246 17.26 -2.85 -15.15
C GLY A 246 17.66 -1.89 -16.28
N ARG A 247 16.94 -1.91 -17.41
CA ARG A 247 17.12 -0.92 -18.50
C ARG A 247 16.70 0.48 -18.05
N MET A 248 15.57 0.64 -17.36
CA MET A 248 15.18 1.94 -16.79
C MET A 248 16.24 2.48 -15.83
N ILE A 249 16.86 1.62 -15.02
CA ILE A 249 17.96 2.01 -14.13
C ILE A 249 19.19 2.44 -14.94
N ALA A 250 19.50 1.77 -16.04
CA ALA A 250 20.57 2.16 -16.94
C ALA A 250 20.29 3.54 -17.57
N ASP A 251 19.13 3.74 -18.20
CA ASP A 251 18.72 5.01 -18.80
C ASP A 251 18.70 6.16 -17.77
N SER A 252 18.32 5.85 -16.51
CA SER A 252 18.29 6.86 -15.44
C SER A 252 19.67 7.44 -15.10
N LYS A 253 20.77 6.73 -15.42
CA LYS A 253 22.13 7.24 -15.22
C LYS A 253 22.48 8.38 -16.16
N ASP A 254 21.86 8.42 -17.33
CA ASP A 254 22.07 9.48 -18.32
C ASP A 254 21.14 10.67 -18.02
N LEU A 255 19.93 10.38 -17.53
CA LEU A 255 18.94 11.41 -17.22
C LEU A 255 19.18 12.12 -15.88
N GLN A 256 19.69 11.42 -14.86
CA GLN A 256 20.03 11.95 -13.54
C GLN A 256 19.02 13.00 -13.02
N ASN A 257 19.46 14.25 -12.89
CA ASN A 257 18.72 15.39 -12.35
C ASN A 257 17.73 16.02 -13.36
N ARG A 258 17.49 15.37 -14.51
CA ARG A 258 16.36 15.68 -15.38
C ARG A 258 15.06 15.08 -14.86
N VAL A 259 15.13 14.05 -14.01
CA VAL A 259 13.96 13.44 -13.38
C VAL A 259 14.18 13.35 -11.88
N LEU A 260 13.24 13.88 -11.09
CA LEU A 260 13.33 13.84 -9.64
C LEU A 260 13.15 12.41 -9.10
N TRP A 261 12.07 11.73 -9.46
CA TRP A 261 11.81 10.35 -9.02
C TRP A 261 11.66 9.38 -10.18
N PHE A 262 12.53 8.39 -10.25
CA PHE A 262 12.30 7.22 -11.10
C PHE A 262 11.56 6.16 -10.29
N THR A 263 10.47 5.61 -10.82
CA THR A 263 9.66 4.61 -10.10
C THR A 263 9.20 3.48 -11.01
N SER A 264 8.99 2.29 -10.44
CA SER A 264 8.33 1.17 -11.11
C SER A 264 7.52 0.33 -10.12
N MET A 265 6.42 -0.25 -10.61
CA MET A 265 5.78 -1.38 -9.96
C MET A 265 6.62 -2.64 -10.16
N VAL A 266 6.58 -3.56 -9.20
CA VAL A 266 7.28 -4.84 -9.19
C VAL A 266 6.27 -5.94 -8.85
N GLY A 267 6.19 -6.93 -9.73
CA GLY A 267 5.28 -8.07 -9.68
C GLY A 267 5.69 -9.10 -8.62
N ARG A 268 6.99 -9.41 -8.54
CA ARG A 268 7.53 -10.44 -7.64
C ARG A 268 8.48 -9.86 -6.60
N LYS A 269 8.32 -10.27 -5.34
CA LYS A 269 9.22 -9.83 -4.23
C LYS A 269 10.68 -10.23 -4.45
N ALA A 270 10.93 -11.34 -5.16
CA ALA A 270 12.28 -11.78 -5.50
C ALA A 270 12.98 -10.79 -6.45
N SER A 271 12.25 -10.27 -7.44
CA SER A 271 12.70 -9.24 -8.38
C SER A 271 13.13 -7.97 -7.65
N LEU A 272 12.33 -7.51 -6.67
CA LEU A 272 12.65 -6.34 -5.83
C LEU A 272 14.04 -6.45 -5.19
N ARG A 273 14.43 -7.64 -4.71
CA ARG A 273 15.75 -7.84 -4.09
C ARG A 273 16.89 -7.65 -5.08
N LYS A 274 16.74 -8.17 -6.31
CA LYS A 274 17.74 -8.04 -7.39
C LYS A 274 17.87 -6.58 -7.81
N LEU A 275 16.74 -5.87 -7.99
CA LEU A 275 16.71 -4.47 -8.37
C LEU A 275 17.34 -3.55 -7.32
N LEU A 276 17.11 -3.81 -6.03
CA LEU A 276 17.78 -3.08 -4.95
C LEU A 276 19.29 -3.37 -4.88
N ALA A 277 19.78 -4.50 -5.39
CA ALA A 277 21.22 -4.72 -5.56
C ALA A 277 21.76 -3.85 -6.70
N LEU A 278 21.08 -3.86 -7.85
CA LEU A 278 21.47 -3.06 -9.02
C LEU A 278 21.48 -1.55 -8.74
N LEU A 279 20.51 -1.03 -7.96
CA LEU A 279 20.49 0.37 -7.54
C LEU A 279 21.68 0.73 -6.63
N ARG A 280 22.12 -0.19 -5.76
CA ARG A 280 23.30 0.01 -4.91
C ARG A 280 24.58 0.05 -5.75
N GLU A 281 24.70 -0.83 -6.74
CA GLU A 281 25.82 -0.82 -7.70
C GLU A 281 25.85 0.45 -8.54
N THR A 282 24.67 0.96 -8.90
CA THR A 282 24.50 2.22 -9.64
C THR A 282 24.79 3.46 -8.79
N LYS A 283 24.92 3.32 -7.46
CA LYS A 283 25.20 4.41 -6.51
C LYS A 283 24.18 5.56 -6.59
N VAL A 284 22.90 5.22 -6.75
CA VAL A 284 21.81 6.21 -6.65
C VAL A 284 21.80 6.85 -5.27
N ARG A 285 21.40 8.13 -5.18
CA ARG A 285 21.42 8.90 -3.94
C ARG A 285 20.48 8.31 -2.90
N SER A 286 19.25 8.03 -3.29
CA SER A 286 18.24 7.51 -2.38
C SER A 286 17.32 6.50 -3.05
N THR A 287 16.78 5.59 -2.24
CA THR A 287 15.80 4.59 -2.67
C THR A 287 14.59 4.58 -1.73
N ARG A 288 13.41 4.32 -2.29
CA ARG A 288 12.16 4.14 -1.56
C ARG A 288 11.49 2.85 -2.03
N THR A 289 10.75 2.20 -1.15
CA THR A 289 9.99 0.99 -1.50
C THR A 289 8.63 1.02 -0.84
N THR A 290 7.64 0.35 -1.42
CA THR A 290 6.33 0.19 -0.78
C THR A 290 5.68 -1.15 -1.16
N GLU A 291 4.57 -1.45 -0.52
CA GLU A 291 3.73 -2.62 -0.82
C GLU A 291 2.34 -2.13 -1.24
N PHE A 292 1.87 -2.55 -2.41
CA PHE A 292 0.52 -2.28 -2.87
C PHE A 292 -0.34 -3.52 -2.63
N PHE A 293 -1.48 -3.32 -1.98
CA PHE A 293 -2.43 -4.39 -1.71
C PHE A 293 -3.75 -4.12 -2.43
N GLN A 294 -4.23 -5.16 -3.12
CA GLN A 294 -5.58 -5.18 -3.67
C GLN A 294 -6.17 -6.57 -3.49
N GLY A 295 -7.03 -6.73 -2.49
CA GLY A 295 -7.60 -8.02 -2.17
C GLY A 295 -6.52 -9.07 -1.86
N ARG A 296 -6.44 -10.10 -2.70
CA ARG A 296 -5.44 -11.18 -2.59
C ARG A 296 -4.11 -10.85 -3.26
N THR A 297 -4.12 -9.91 -4.20
CA THR A 297 -2.97 -9.60 -5.02
C THR A 297 -2.09 -8.57 -4.31
N LYS A 298 -0.82 -8.93 -4.17
CA LYS A 298 0.21 -8.05 -3.63
C LYS A 298 1.20 -7.67 -4.72
N ARG A 299 1.54 -6.39 -4.78
CA ARG A 299 2.59 -5.83 -5.63
C ARG A 299 3.53 -4.98 -4.78
N TRP A 300 4.67 -4.63 -5.34
CA TRP A 300 5.65 -3.77 -4.67
C TRP A 300 5.92 -2.54 -5.53
N GLY A 301 6.27 -1.43 -4.89
CA GLY A 301 6.81 -0.25 -5.56
C GLY A 301 8.30 -0.13 -5.26
N ILE A 302 9.08 0.28 -6.26
CA ILE A 302 10.47 0.68 -6.12
C ILE A 302 10.63 2.08 -6.70
N ALA A 303 11.36 2.95 -5.99
CA ALA A 303 11.67 4.29 -6.46
C ALA A 303 13.11 4.65 -6.12
N TRP A 304 13.74 5.43 -6.98
CA TRP A 304 15.11 5.92 -6.81
C TRP A 304 15.25 7.33 -7.37
N THR A 305 16.27 8.03 -6.89
CA THR A 305 16.56 9.42 -7.25
C THR A 305 18.06 9.67 -7.23
N PHE A 306 18.50 10.61 -8.06
CA PHE A 306 19.85 11.19 -8.03
C PHE A 306 19.87 12.59 -7.38
N ALA A 307 18.69 13.18 -7.16
CA ALA A 307 18.57 14.53 -6.59
C ALA A 307 18.97 14.57 -5.12
N GLU A 308 19.57 15.68 -4.71
CA GLU A 308 19.98 15.92 -3.32
C GLU A 308 18.82 16.43 -2.45
N ASP A 309 17.84 17.10 -3.06
CA ASP A 309 16.72 17.79 -2.40
C ASP A 309 15.59 16.87 -1.89
N VAL A 310 15.92 15.62 -1.62
CA VAL A 310 14.98 14.63 -1.10
C VAL A 310 15.20 14.44 0.39
N ALA A 311 14.15 14.62 1.19
CA ALA A 311 14.20 14.48 2.63
C ALA A 311 14.65 13.07 3.04
N ASP A 312 15.59 12.99 3.99
CA ASP A 312 16.09 11.74 4.60
C ASP A 312 15.08 11.05 5.55
N THR A 313 13.80 11.43 5.48
CA THR A 313 12.71 10.88 6.28
C THR A 313 12.62 9.35 6.27
N LEU A 314 12.06 8.79 7.36
CA LEU A 314 11.83 7.36 7.55
C LEU A 314 10.94 6.77 6.44
N SER A 315 11.58 6.28 5.39
CA SER A 315 10.90 5.58 4.31
C SER A 315 10.55 4.16 4.73
N VAL A 316 9.34 3.70 4.39
CA VAL A 316 9.00 2.27 4.50
C VAL A 316 10.00 1.45 3.69
N LYS A 317 10.76 0.57 4.36
CA LYS A 317 11.66 -0.37 3.69
C LYS A 317 11.03 -1.76 3.67
N VAL A 318 10.52 -2.18 2.51
CA VAL A 318 9.86 -3.48 2.31
C VAL A 318 10.74 -4.65 2.76
N LEU A 319 12.03 -4.60 2.44
CA LEU A 319 13.02 -5.61 2.86
C LEU A 319 13.75 -5.25 4.16
N GLY A 320 13.47 -4.07 4.72
CA GLY A 320 14.05 -3.57 5.98
C GLY A 320 13.35 -4.08 7.23
N LYS A 321 12.04 -4.39 7.15
CA LYS A 321 11.21 -4.81 8.31
C LYS A 321 11.84 -5.92 9.17
N ARG A 322 12.53 -6.91 8.58
CA ARG A 322 13.24 -7.96 9.35
C ARG A 322 14.46 -7.41 10.12
N LYS A 323 15.31 -6.61 9.48
CA LYS A 323 16.48 -6.00 10.15
C LYS A 323 16.06 -4.99 11.21
N GLU A 324 14.97 -4.28 10.97
CA GLU A 324 14.37 -3.33 11.90
C GLU A 324 13.75 -4.04 13.10
N ALA A 325 13.00 -5.13 12.91
CA ALA A 325 12.55 -6.00 14.01
C ALA A 325 13.73 -6.60 14.81
N HIS A 326 14.85 -6.93 14.15
CA HIS A 326 16.07 -7.31 14.86
C HIS A 326 16.71 -6.15 15.65
N ARG A 327 16.51 -4.88 15.26
CA ARG A 327 17.02 -3.69 15.96
C ARG A 327 16.05 -3.09 16.99
N LYS A 328 14.75 -3.30 16.84
CA LYS A 328 13.67 -2.76 17.67
C LYS A 328 13.76 -3.33 19.08
N GLN A 329 14.25 -2.56 20.04
CA GLN A 329 14.29 -2.97 21.44
C GLN A 329 12.97 -2.70 22.15
N GLU A 330 12.25 -1.67 21.69
CA GLU A 330 11.07 -1.13 22.33
C GLU A 330 10.04 -0.65 21.30
N LEU A 331 8.77 -0.59 21.70
CA LEU A 331 7.65 -0.02 20.96
C LEU A 331 6.80 0.83 21.90
N ARG A 332 6.34 1.99 21.42
CA ARG A 332 5.35 2.82 22.08
C ARG A 332 4.18 3.08 21.14
N PHE A 333 2.97 3.03 21.67
CA PHE A 333 1.79 3.48 20.95
C PHE A 333 0.74 4.07 21.90
N ARG A 334 -0.09 4.96 21.36
CA ARG A 334 -1.11 5.68 22.13
C ARG A 334 -2.52 5.20 21.79
N LEU A 335 -3.39 5.25 22.77
CA LEU A 335 -4.82 5.02 22.66
C LEU A 335 -5.53 6.28 23.14
N PRO A 336 -6.43 6.86 22.32
CA PRO A 336 -7.15 8.07 22.71
C PRO A 336 -8.10 7.78 23.87
N LEU A 337 -8.40 8.81 24.67
CA LEU A 337 -9.52 8.76 25.59
C LEU A 337 -10.83 8.64 24.80
N LYS A 338 -11.78 7.87 25.30
CA LYS A 338 -13.10 7.72 24.65
C LYS A 338 -13.85 9.06 24.72
N SER A 339 -14.17 9.63 23.56
CA SER A 339 -14.97 10.85 23.41
C SER A 339 -16.05 10.68 22.35
N GLU A 340 -16.93 11.68 22.19
CA GLU A 340 -17.93 11.69 21.10
C GLU A 340 -17.29 11.63 19.71
N GLU A 341 -16.10 12.23 19.56
CA GLU A 341 -15.30 12.24 18.32
C GLU A 341 -14.45 10.97 18.17
N ALA A 342 -14.01 10.37 19.28
CA ALA A 342 -13.16 9.18 19.33
C ALA A 342 -13.90 7.97 19.93
N ALA A 343 -14.95 7.51 19.22
CA ALA A 343 -15.79 6.37 19.64
C ALA A 343 -15.02 5.05 19.93
N HIS A 344 -13.76 4.94 19.48
CA HIS A 344 -12.89 3.76 19.60
C HIS A 344 -11.83 3.89 20.72
N GLY A 345 -11.81 5.01 21.46
CA GLY A 345 -10.90 5.25 22.59
C GLY A 345 -11.18 4.34 23.80
N CYS A 346 -10.35 4.47 24.83
CA CYS A 346 -10.52 3.78 26.12
C CYS A 346 -10.98 4.77 27.20
N THR A 347 -11.64 4.29 28.25
CA THR A 347 -12.02 5.13 29.40
C THR A 347 -11.04 5.00 30.57
N SER A 348 -10.23 3.93 30.59
CA SER A 348 -9.28 3.67 31.68
C SER A 348 -8.13 2.75 31.25
N VAL A 349 -7.06 2.74 32.05
CA VAL A 349 -5.95 1.77 31.96
C VAL A 349 -6.45 0.33 32.07
N ALA A 350 -7.51 0.09 32.85
CA ALA A 350 -8.14 -1.22 32.97
C ALA A 350 -8.77 -1.69 31.64
N GLU A 351 -9.36 -0.78 30.87
CA GLU A 351 -9.93 -1.10 29.55
C GLU A 351 -8.82 -1.41 28.54
N VAL A 352 -7.71 -0.67 28.55
CA VAL A 352 -6.55 -0.96 27.71
C VAL A 352 -6.00 -2.36 28.02
N HIS A 353 -5.83 -2.67 29.30
CA HIS A 353 -5.38 -3.98 29.74
C HIS A 353 -6.33 -5.11 29.33
N MET A 354 -7.65 -4.90 29.41
CA MET A 354 -8.65 -5.87 28.94
C MET A 354 -8.51 -6.16 27.45
N ARG A 355 -8.29 -5.13 26.61
CA ARG A 355 -8.04 -5.32 25.16
C ARG A 355 -6.77 -6.13 24.88
N ILE A 356 -5.71 -5.87 25.64
CA ILE A 356 -4.46 -6.64 25.54
C ILE A 356 -4.69 -8.10 25.92
N ARG A 357 -5.43 -8.33 27.01
CA ARG A 357 -5.76 -9.68 27.48
C ARG A 357 -6.63 -10.45 26.49
N GLU A 358 -7.66 -9.83 25.91
CA GLU A 358 -8.47 -10.48 24.86
C GLU A 358 -7.62 -10.97 23.69
N PHE A 359 -6.64 -10.17 23.25
CA PHE A 359 -5.71 -10.60 22.21
C PHE A 359 -4.90 -11.83 22.65
N VAL A 360 -4.33 -11.78 23.86
CA VAL A 360 -3.53 -12.87 24.42
C VAL A 360 -4.35 -14.15 24.55
N ASP A 361 -5.55 -14.07 25.11
CA ASP A 361 -6.44 -15.22 25.32
C ASP A 361 -6.95 -15.80 23.99
N SER A 362 -7.01 -14.99 22.93
CA SER A 362 -7.41 -15.44 21.59
C SER A 362 -6.30 -16.12 20.79
N ALA A 363 -5.05 -16.08 21.27
CA ALA A 363 -3.88 -16.52 20.54
C ALA A 363 -3.20 -17.71 21.23
N ASP A 364 -3.13 -18.84 20.53
CA ASP A 364 -2.53 -20.07 21.06
C ASP A 364 -1.08 -19.85 21.54
N GLY A 365 -0.81 -20.30 22.76
CA GLY A 365 0.53 -20.27 23.35
C GLY A 365 0.98 -18.90 23.85
N LEU A 366 0.11 -17.89 23.91
CA LEU A 366 0.42 -16.63 24.59
C LEU A 366 -0.04 -16.64 26.05
N GLN A 367 0.74 -16.00 26.92
CA GLN A 367 0.39 -15.77 28.32
C GLN A 367 0.73 -14.32 28.71
N LEU A 368 -0.12 -13.72 29.54
CA LEU A 368 0.09 -12.39 30.11
C LEU A 368 0.15 -12.50 31.63
N LEU A 369 1.36 -12.47 32.17
CA LEU A 369 1.62 -12.60 33.60
C LEU A 369 1.63 -11.20 34.24
N THR A 370 0.95 -11.07 35.38
CA THR A 370 1.03 -9.83 36.18
C THR A 370 2.32 -9.91 37.00
N GLU A 371 3.17 -8.90 36.91
CA GLU A 371 4.33 -8.83 37.80
C GLU A 371 3.83 -8.45 39.21
N SER A 372 3.80 -9.43 40.10
CA SER A 372 3.64 -9.18 41.54
C SER A 372 4.81 -8.31 42.00
N LYS A 373 4.54 -7.21 42.72
CA LYS A 373 5.58 -6.37 43.32
C LYS A 373 6.56 -7.25 44.11
N GLY A 374 7.73 -7.52 43.54
CA GLY A 374 8.80 -8.24 44.20
C GLY A 374 9.31 -7.40 45.36
N GLN A 375 9.42 -8.01 46.54
CA GLN A 375 10.08 -7.46 47.71
C GLN A 375 11.45 -6.91 47.32
N THR A 376 11.59 -5.58 47.30
CA THR A 376 12.89 -4.91 47.28
C THR A 376 12.95 -3.98 48.48
N ASN A 377 14.05 -4.12 49.21
CA ASN A 377 14.34 -3.51 50.49
C ASN A 377 14.23 -1.98 50.46
N GLN A 378 13.67 -1.45 51.55
CA GLN A 378 13.82 -0.12 52.15
C GLN A 378 14.52 0.96 51.30
N GLY A 379 13.74 1.95 50.86
CA GLY A 379 14.27 3.22 50.36
C GLY A 379 13.21 4.08 49.68
N THR A 380 12.70 5.08 50.41
CA THR A 380 11.94 6.25 49.92
C THR A 380 10.66 5.97 49.12
N GLU A 381 9.56 5.79 49.84
CA GLU A 381 8.20 5.87 49.29
C GLU A 381 7.87 7.33 48.93
N HIS A 382 8.02 7.66 47.64
CA HIS A 382 7.31 8.78 47.01
C HIS A 382 6.32 8.19 46.01
N GLU A 383 5.02 8.39 46.29
CA GLU A 383 3.85 8.31 45.39
C GLU A 383 4.06 7.68 44.00
N GLU A 384 4.20 6.35 43.92
CA GLU A 384 4.03 5.63 42.64
C GLU A 384 2.54 5.55 42.28
N CYS A 385 2.13 6.58 41.54
CA CYS A 385 0.95 6.76 40.67
C CYS A 385 0.02 5.54 40.48
N ARG A 386 -1.28 5.72 40.82
CA ARG A 386 -2.38 4.76 40.62
C ARG A 386 -2.66 4.36 39.15
N ASP A 387 -1.95 4.94 38.19
CA ASP A 387 -2.30 4.89 36.77
C ASP A 387 -1.31 4.13 35.86
N ARG A 388 -0.43 3.30 36.45
CA ARG A 388 0.47 2.39 35.69
C ARG A 388 0.14 0.93 35.95
N ARG A 389 0.08 0.11 34.89
CA ARG A 389 0.06 -1.36 34.99
C ARG A 389 1.20 -1.98 34.18
N ARG A 390 1.85 -2.99 34.75
CA ARG A 390 2.96 -3.72 34.12
C ARG A 390 2.66 -5.21 34.05
N PHE A 391 3.01 -5.81 32.91
CA PHE A 391 2.81 -7.22 32.61
C PHE A 391 4.02 -7.79 31.88
N ARG A 392 4.20 -9.10 32.02
CA ARG A 392 5.10 -9.89 31.20
C ARG A 392 4.29 -10.65 30.15
N LEU A 393 4.58 -10.41 28.88
CA LEU A 393 4.00 -11.13 27.74
C LEU A 393 4.95 -12.25 27.34
N GLU A 394 4.45 -13.48 27.35
CA GLU A 394 5.22 -14.67 26.99
C GLU A 394 4.56 -15.42 25.84
N GLN A 395 5.39 -15.97 24.96
CA GLN A 395 4.99 -17.01 24.02
C GLN A 395 5.64 -18.33 24.42
N HIS A 396 4.83 -19.36 24.54
CA HIS A 396 5.24 -20.75 24.73
C HIS A 396 5.08 -21.50 23.41
N LYS A 397 5.99 -22.44 23.11
CA LYS A 397 5.79 -23.30 21.93
C LYS A 397 4.63 -24.27 22.19
N PRO A 398 3.77 -24.56 21.20
CA PRO A 398 2.92 -25.75 21.29
C PRO A 398 3.80 -26.99 21.33
N ASN A 399 3.55 -27.90 22.28
CA ASN A 399 4.28 -29.15 22.49
C ASN A 399 4.59 -29.84 21.16
N GLN A 400 5.87 -29.82 20.76
CA GLN A 400 6.41 -30.90 19.96
C GLN A 400 6.77 -32.00 20.96
N GLU A 401 6.22 -33.19 20.72
CA GLU A 401 6.36 -34.37 21.58
C GLU A 401 7.84 -34.64 21.92
N THR A 402 8.26 -34.33 23.13
CA THR A 402 9.35 -35.00 23.84
C THR A 402 9.01 -35.07 25.33
N PRO A 403 9.14 -36.24 25.98
CA PRO A 403 8.89 -36.40 27.41
C PRO A 403 10.10 -35.93 28.24
N ASP A 404 9.84 -35.62 29.51
CA ASP A 404 10.81 -35.35 30.60
C ASP A 404 11.49 -33.98 30.64
N ASP A 405 10.70 -32.95 30.91
CA ASP A 405 10.84 -32.11 32.12
C ASP A 405 9.71 -31.08 32.09
N GLY A 406 8.89 -31.01 33.14
CA GLY A 406 7.64 -30.24 33.21
C GLY A 406 7.76 -28.70 33.20
N LEU A 407 8.74 -28.14 32.48
CA LEU A 407 8.96 -26.71 32.32
C LEU A 407 8.62 -26.28 30.89
N THR A 408 7.49 -25.57 30.75
CA THR A 408 7.06 -24.97 29.49
C THR A 408 8.13 -23.96 29.04
N GLN A 409 8.87 -24.27 27.97
CA GLN A 409 9.96 -23.41 27.52
C GLN A 409 9.42 -22.13 26.87
N VAL A 410 9.68 -20.98 27.50
CA VAL A 410 9.40 -19.65 26.95
C VAL A 410 10.16 -19.48 25.63
N HIS A 411 9.40 -19.38 24.53
CA HIS A 411 9.94 -19.17 23.18
C HIS A 411 10.43 -17.74 22.99
N CYS A 412 9.70 -16.77 23.53
CA CYS A 412 10.10 -15.37 23.65
C CYS A 412 9.24 -14.64 24.69
N ALA A 413 9.82 -13.64 25.34
CA ALA A 413 9.11 -12.81 26.31
C ALA A 413 9.54 -11.34 26.26
N GLY A 414 8.68 -10.49 26.82
CA GLY A 414 8.96 -9.09 27.00
C GLY A 414 7.93 -8.39 27.87
N ARG A 415 8.27 -7.18 28.29
CA ARG A 415 7.48 -6.36 29.22
C ARG A 415 6.48 -5.50 28.47
N VAL A 416 5.28 -5.36 29.03
CA VAL A 416 4.21 -4.46 28.59
C VAL A 416 3.85 -3.53 29.75
N ASP A 417 4.06 -2.23 29.60
CA ASP A 417 3.61 -1.18 30.51
C ASP A 417 2.43 -0.43 29.88
N VAL A 418 1.40 -0.15 30.67
CA VAL A 418 0.26 0.69 30.29
C VAL A 418 0.18 1.86 31.27
N LEU A 419 0.14 3.07 30.73
CA LEU A 419 0.18 4.33 31.48
C LEU A 419 -1.00 5.20 31.06
N SER A 420 -1.66 5.86 32.02
CA SER A 420 -2.52 7.01 31.71
C SER A 420 -1.68 8.24 31.41
N LEU A 421 -2.09 9.02 30.42
CA LEU A 421 -1.47 10.31 30.09
C LEU A 421 -2.29 11.45 30.72
N ASN A 422 -1.59 12.40 31.32
CA ASN A 422 -2.18 13.59 31.97
C ASN A 422 -2.03 14.85 31.10
N ASP A 423 -1.85 14.70 29.78
CA ASP A 423 -1.76 15.81 28.83
C ASP A 423 -3.15 16.35 28.42
N ASN A 424 -3.20 17.55 27.81
CA ASN A 424 -4.45 18.24 27.46
C ASN A 424 -5.38 17.45 26.53
N GLU A 425 -4.86 16.44 25.81
CA GLU A 425 -5.63 15.53 24.95
C GLU A 425 -6.07 14.23 25.67
N GLY A 426 -5.47 13.93 26.83
CA GLY A 426 -5.68 12.72 27.61
C GLY A 426 -5.35 11.41 26.86
N GLY A 427 -5.66 10.28 27.51
CA GLY A 427 -5.57 8.94 26.90
C GLY A 427 -4.55 8.04 27.57
N PHE A 428 -4.05 7.06 26.82
CA PHE A 428 -3.19 6.00 27.37
C PHE A 428 -2.00 5.72 26.47
N GLU A 429 -0.85 5.46 27.07
CA GLU A 429 0.34 5.00 26.38
C GLU A 429 0.62 3.54 26.76
N VAL A 430 0.89 2.71 25.74
CA VAL A 430 1.36 1.34 25.90
C VAL A 430 2.80 1.28 25.45
N PHE A 431 3.66 0.84 26.35
CA PHE A 431 5.08 0.61 26.11
C PHE A 431 5.38 -0.89 26.16
N ILE A 432 6.10 -1.39 25.16
CA ILE A 432 6.45 -2.81 25.05
C ILE A 432 7.95 -2.93 24.80
N ALA A 433 8.65 -3.70 25.63
CA ALA A 433 10.08 -3.94 25.51
C ALA A 433 10.37 -5.45 25.37
N PHE A 434 11.24 -5.80 24.43
CA PHE A 434 11.73 -7.17 24.31
C PHE A 434 12.74 -7.47 25.43
N GLU A 435 12.62 -8.64 26.05
CA GLU A 435 13.54 -9.06 27.13
C GLU A 435 14.33 -10.32 26.75
N GLU A 436 13.68 -11.37 26.25
CA GLU A 436 14.37 -12.65 26.00
C GLU A 436 13.74 -13.54 24.93
N GLY A 437 14.52 -14.52 24.45
CA GLY A 437 14.11 -15.54 23.48
C GLY A 437 14.16 -15.10 22.01
N LYS A 438 13.30 -15.68 21.16
CA LYS A 438 13.27 -15.39 19.71
C LYS A 438 12.65 -14.03 19.40
N ARG A 439 13.49 -13.01 19.39
CA ARG A 439 13.15 -11.61 19.12
C ARG A 439 12.27 -11.34 17.89
N ALA A 440 12.52 -12.01 16.76
CA ALA A 440 11.69 -11.84 15.56
C ALA A 440 10.26 -12.38 15.74
N ALA A 441 10.10 -13.46 16.51
CA ALA A 441 8.79 -14.01 16.86
C ALA A 441 8.06 -13.06 17.82
N PHE A 442 8.76 -12.55 18.85
CA PHE A 442 8.23 -11.57 19.79
C PHE A 442 7.64 -10.35 19.08
N TRP A 443 8.40 -9.70 18.19
CA TRP A 443 7.91 -8.51 17.50
C TRP A 443 6.76 -8.79 16.53
N THR A 444 6.67 -10.00 15.98
CA THR A 444 5.51 -10.41 15.17
C THR A 444 4.23 -10.45 16.03
N ILE A 445 4.33 -10.97 17.26
CA ILE A 445 3.22 -10.98 18.22
C ILE A 445 2.85 -9.56 18.64
N VAL A 446 3.86 -8.74 18.96
CA VAL A 446 3.65 -7.36 19.42
C VAL A 446 2.98 -6.49 18.35
N ASP A 447 3.33 -6.67 17.07
CA ASP A 447 2.65 -5.94 15.98
C ASP A 447 1.16 -6.34 15.88
N MET A 448 0.83 -7.63 16.11
CA MET A 448 -0.56 -8.10 16.15
C MET A 448 -1.29 -7.58 17.39
N LEU A 449 -0.63 -7.58 18.55
CA LEU A 449 -1.15 -7.04 19.81
C LEU A 449 -1.44 -5.55 19.70
N GLN A 450 -0.52 -4.76 19.16
CA GLN A 450 -0.71 -3.33 18.91
C GLN A 450 -1.94 -3.11 18.02
N ALA A 451 -2.04 -3.83 16.90
CA ALA A 451 -3.17 -3.70 15.99
C ALA A 451 -4.51 -4.09 16.65
N ALA A 452 -4.53 -5.14 17.47
CA ALA A 452 -5.72 -5.59 18.20
C ALA A 452 -6.13 -4.60 19.32
N THR A 453 -5.15 -4.03 20.01
CA THR A 453 -5.41 -3.06 21.09
C THR A 453 -5.97 -1.75 20.54
N ILE A 454 -5.48 -1.31 19.37
CA ILE A 454 -5.94 -0.09 18.68
C ILE A 454 -7.29 -0.33 17.97
N ARG A 455 -7.47 -1.47 17.30
CA ARG A 455 -8.67 -1.77 16.52
C ARG A 455 -9.66 -2.58 17.37
N THR A 456 -10.67 -1.91 17.92
CA THR A 456 -11.80 -2.52 18.65
C THR A 456 -12.18 -3.91 18.10
N GLY A 457 -11.95 -4.97 18.90
CA GLY A 457 -12.29 -6.34 18.54
C GLY A 457 -13.80 -6.50 18.30
N ARG A 458 -14.18 -7.30 17.28
CA ARG A 458 -15.60 -7.61 16.97
C ARG A 458 -16.36 -8.22 18.16
N GLN A 459 -15.65 -8.83 19.11
CA GLN A 459 -16.22 -9.43 20.32
C GLN A 459 -16.77 -8.37 21.29
N TRP A 460 -16.10 -7.22 21.43
CA TRP A 460 -16.53 -6.13 22.31
C TRP A 460 -17.88 -5.54 21.89
N ARG A 461 -18.13 -5.38 20.57
CA ARG A 461 -19.45 -4.96 20.04
C ARG A 461 -20.56 -5.99 20.22
N ARG A 462 -20.24 -7.26 20.52
CA ARG A 462 -21.25 -8.29 20.82
C ARG A 462 -21.53 -8.34 22.33
N ALA A 463 -20.50 -8.23 23.16
CA ALA A 463 -20.64 -8.20 24.62
C ALA A 463 -21.42 -6.96 25.12
N LEU A 464 -21.15 -5.77 24.57
CA LEU A 464 -21.92 -4.55 24.89
C LEU A 464 -23.39 -4.62 24.46
N ARG A 465 -23.66 -5.25 23.31
CA ARG A 465 -25.04 -5.49 22.87
C ARG A 465 -25.75 -6.46 23.79
N GLN A 466 -25.08 -7.52 24.25
CA GLN A 466 -25.68 -8.48 25.17
C GLN A 466 -25.92 -7.89 26.57
N GLN A 467 -25.10 -6.96 27.05
CA GLN A 467 -25.36 -6.23 28.30
C GLN A 467 -26.49 -5.20 28.17
N GLN A 468 -26.64 -4.54 27.02
CA GLN A 468 -27.75 -3.61 26.77
C GLN A 468 -29.11 -4.30 26.54
N TYR A 469 -29.15 -5.61 26.29
CA TYR A 469 -30.39 -6.39 26.21
C TYR A 469 -30.79 -7.03 27.55
N HIS A 470 -29.98 -6.87 28.60
CA HIS A 470 -30.23 -7.39 29.96
C HIS A 470 -30.34 -6.29 31.03
N GLN A 471 -30.38 -5.03 30.62
CA GLN A 471 -30.97 -3.91 31.36
C GLN A 471 -32.23 -3.47 30.62
#